data_AF-A0A835BGP2-F1
#
_entry.id   AF-A0A835BGP2-F1
#
_cell.length_a   1.000
_cell.length_b   1.000
_cell.length_c   1.000
_cell.angle_alpha   90.00
_cell.angle_beta   90.00
_cell.angle_gamma   90.00
#
_symmetry.space_group_name_H-M   'P 1'
#
loop_
_entity.id
_entity.type
_entity.pdbx_description
1 polymer ?
#
loop_
_entity_poly.entity_id
_entity_poly.type
_entity_poly.pdbx_seq_one_letter_code
_entity_poly.pdbx_strand_id
1 'polypeptide(L)'
;MAETAIAAVLSKFGELAASEAKVLLEVGDSMTLLRDRLEWLQAFLRDADRKRRVGTDQLTRVWVRQTRDVAFQAEDALDYYFYEVRGPGSDYVLGIC
;
A
#
# COMPACT_ATOMS: atom_id res chain seq x y z
N MET A 1 -36.12 -8.54 -29.10
CA MET A 1 -34.93 -7.72 -29.45
C MET A 1 -34.48 -6.82 -28.29
N ALA A 2 -35.38 -6.10 -27.62
CA ALA A 2 -35.02 -5.30 -26.44
C ALA A 2 -34.58 -6.15 -25.24
N GLU A 3 -35.28 -7.25 -24.94
CA GLU A 3 -34.92 -8.16 -23.84
C GLU A 3 -33.53 -8.79 -24.02
N THR A 4 -33.19 -9.20 -25.25
CA THR A 4 -31.86 -9.74 -25.57
C THR A 4 -30.75 -8.69 -25.43
N ALA A 5 -31.05 -7.42 -25.73
CA ALA A 5 -30.11 -6.33 -25.52
C ALA A 5 -29.91 -6.04 -24.02
N ILE A 6 -30.99 -6.04 -23.23
CA ILE A 6 -30.94 -5.87 -21.77
C ILE A 6 -30.14 -7.03 -21.13
N ALA A 7 -30.40 -8.27 -21.54
CA ALA A 7 -29.66 -9.44 -21.06
C ALA A 7 -28.16 -9.33 -21.35
N ALA A 8 -27.78 -8.85 -22.55
CA ALA A 8 -26.38 -8.63 -22.91
C ALA A 8 -25.71 -7.54 -22.05
N VAL A 9 -26.43 -6.45 -21.74
CA VAL A 9 -25.92 -5.40 -20.84
C VAL A 9 -25.77 -5.91 -19.41
N LEU A 10 -26.74 -6.68 -18.90
CA LEU A 10 -26.65 -7.27 -17.55
C LEU A 10 -25.48 -8.25 -17.43
N SER A 11 -25.21 -9.06 -18.47
CA SER A 11 -24.04 -9.94 -18.51
C SER A 11 -22.74 -9.13 -18.41
N LYS A 12 -22.59 -8.10 -19.25
CA LYS A 12 -21.42 -7.22 -19.22
C LYS A 12 -21.25 -6.51 -17.88
N PHE A 13 -22.35 -6.05 -17.29
CA PHE A 13 -22.33 -5.44 -15.96
C PHE A 13 -21.85 -6.43 -14.89
N GLY A 14 -22.35 -7.67 -14.92
CA GLY A 14 -21.90 -8.73 -14.02
C GLY A 14 -20.42 -9.06 -14.17
N GLU A 15 -19.93 -9.13 -15.41
CA GLU A 15 -18.50 -9.34 -15.72
C GLU A 15 -17.63 -8.19 -15.19
N LEU A 16 -18.04 -6.94 -15.42
CA LEU A 16 -17.36 -5.76 -14.91
C LEU A 16 -17.34 -5.75 -13.37
N ALA A 17 -18.49 -5.96 -12.73
CA ALA A 17 -18.59 -6.00 -11.27
C ALA A 17 -17.72 -7.12 -10.65
N ALA A 18 -17.69 -8.30 -11.28
CA ALA A 18 -16.81 -9.39 -10.83
C ALA A 18 -15.33 -9.05 -11.00
N SER A 19 -14.96 -8.39 -12.10
CA SER A 19 -13.58 -7.96 -12.35
C SER A 19 -13.11 -6.91 -11.34
N GLU A 20 -13.95 -5.91 -11.04
CA GLU A 20 -13.65 -4.87 -10.05
C GLU A 20 -13.58 -5.45 -8.64
N ALA A 21 -14.50 -6.35 -8.27
CA ALA A 21 -14.47 -7.02 -6.97
C ALA A 21 -13.18 -7.84 -6.77
N LYS A 22 -12.70 -8.52 -7.82
CA LYS A 22 -11.42 -9.23 -7.78
C LYS A 22 -10.25 -8.27 -7.53
N VAL A 23 -10.20 -7.14 -8.24
CA VAL A 23 -9.16 -6.12 -8.05
C VAL A 23 -9.19 -5.59 -6.62
N LEU A 24 -10.37 -5.29 -6.08
CA LEU A 24 -10.51 -4.81 -4.69
C LEU A 24 -10.01 -5.82 -3.66
N LEU A 25 -10.24 -7.11 -3.87
CA LEU A 25 -9.70 -8.18 -3.02
C LEU A 25 -8.17 -8.22 -3.10
N GLU A 26 -7.60 -8.24 -4.30
CA GLU A 26 -6.14 -8.27 -4.50
C GLU A 26 -5.44 -7.04 -3.91
N VAL A 27 -6.05 -5.86 -4.05
CA VAL A 27 -5.55 -4.61 -3.44
C VAL A 27 -5.66 -4.69 -1.91
N GLY A 28 -6.77 -5.19 -1.36
CA GLY A 28 -6.95 -5.37 0.07
C GLY A 28 -5.90 -6.30 0.71
N ASP A 29 -5.60 -7.42 0.04
CA ASP A 29 -4.54 -8.35 0.45
C ASP A 29 -3.17 -7.68 0.40
N SER A 30 -2.90 -6.89 -0.65
CA SER A 30 -1.65 -6.14 -0.81
C SER A 30 -1.48 -5.07 0.27
N MET A 31 -2.54 -4.33 0.60
CA MET A 31 -2.54 -3.35 1.69
C MET A 31 -2.29 -4.00 3.05
N THR A 32 -2.85 -5.19 3.28
CA THR A 32 -2.60 -5.98 4.49
C THR A 32 -1.14 -6.41 4.57
N LEU A 33 -0.57 -6.96 3.50
CA LEU A 33 0.84 -7.33 3.45
C LEU A 33 1.76 -6.13 3.67
N LEU A 34 1.42 -4.97 3.11
CA LEU A 34 2.19 -3.74 3.28
C LEU A 34 2.17 -3.29 4.75
N ARG A 35 1.00 -3.25 5.38
CA ARG A 35 0.86 -2.91 6.81
C ARG A 35 1.72 -3.84 7.67
N ASP A 36 1.62 -5.15 7.47
CA ASP A 36 2.35 -6.13 8.27
C ASP A 36 3.87 -5.98 8.10
N ARG A 37 4.34 -5.66 6.87
CA ARG A 37 5.76 -5.33 6.61
C ARG A 37 6.19 -4.04 7.31
N LEU A 38 5.37 -2.99 7.26
CA LEU A 38 5.67 -1.73 7.94
C LEU A 38 5.73 -1.90 9.46
N GLU A 39 4.83 -2.69 10.05
CA GLU A 39 4.90 -3.05 11.48
C GLU A 39 6.19 -3.79 11.83
N TRP A 40 6.61 -4.74 10.99
CA TRP A 40 7.86 -5.47 11.17
C TRP A 40 9.09 -4.54 11.10
N LEU A 41 9.12 -3.65 10.10
CA LEU A 41 10.19 -2.64 9.96
C LEU A 41 10.22 -1.69 11.15
N GLN A 42 9.06 -1.26 11.67
CA GLN A 42 8.97 -0.42 12.87
C GLN A 42 9.53 -1.14 14.11
N ALA A 43 9.19 -2.42 14.29
CA ALA A 43 9.72 -3.24 15.39
C ALA A 43 11.23 -3.41 15.29
N PHE A 44 11.75 -3.63 14.08
CA PHE A 44 13.17 -3.73 13.79
C PHE A 44 13.92 -2.43 14.12
N LEU A 45 13.41 -1.28 13.67
CA LEU A 45 14.01 0.03 13.98
C LEU A 45 14.07 0.29 15.50
N ARG A 46 13.00 -0.06 16.24
CA ARG A 46 13.00 0.04 17.71
C ARG A 46 14.08 -0.83 18.35
N ASP A 47 14.36 -2.01 17.79
CA ASP A 47 15.42 -2.90 18.28
C ASP A 47 16.82 -2.38 17.94
N ALA A 48 17.00 -1.83 16.74
CA ALA A 48 18.22 -1.16 16.32
C ALA A 48 18.55 0.04 17.22
N ASP A 49 17.55 0.86 17.56
CA ASP A 49 17.71 2.00 18.47
C ASP A 49 18.08 1.58 19.91
N ARG A 50 17.56 0.44 20.38
CA ARG A 50 17.99 -0.15 21.66
C ARG A 50 19.47 -0.56 21.60
N LYS A 51 19.87 -1.25 20.54
CA LYS A 51 21.25 -1.73 20.33
C LYS A 51 22.25 -0.59 20.15
N ARG A 52 21.83 0.52 19.53
CA ARG A 52 22.65 1.73 19.35
C ARG A 52 23.18 2.31 20.66
N ARG A 53 22.46 2.14 21.78
CA ARG A 53 22.90 2.58 23.12
C ARG A 53 24.10 1.78 23.67
N VAL A 54 24.40 0.62 23.09
CA VAL A 54 25.51 -0.27 23.48
C VAL A 54 26.69 -0.18 22.48
N GLY A 55 26.49 0.52 21.36
CA GLY A 55 27.42 0.60 20.22
C GLY A 55 26.73 0.08 18.95
N THR A 56 26.73 0.88 17.88
CA THR A 56 26.03 0.52 16.62
C THR A 56 27.00 -0.17 15.67
N ASP A 57 26.69 -1.40 15.26
CA ASP A 57 27.46 -2.10 14.24
C ASP A 57 27.07 -1.61 12.82
N GLN A 58 27.98 -1.76 11.84
CA GLN A 58 27.80 -1.29 10.46
C GLN A 58 26.58 -1.92 9.76
N LEU A 59 26.25 -3.17 10.08
CA LEU A 59 25.06 -3.88 9.60
C LEU A 59 23.79 -3.15 10.04
N THR A 60 23.71 -2.76 11.32
CA THR A 60 22.58 -1.99 11.86
C THR A 60 22.38 -0.68 11.10
N ARG A 61 23.45 0.05 10.74
CA ARG A 61 23.33 1.30 9.95
C ARG A 61 22.81 1.07 8.53
N VAL A 62 23.30 0.03 7.85
CA VAL A 62 22.86 -0.33 6.49
C VAL A 62 21.39 -0.71 6.49
N TRP A 63 20.98 -1.53 7.45
CA TRP A 63 19.60 -1.99 7.56
C TRP A 63 18.63 -0.86 7.90
N VAL A 64 19.00 0.08 8.79
CA VAL A 64 18.19 1.28 9.08
C VAL A 64 17.98 2.12 7.81
N ARG A 65 19.02 2.29 6.99
CA ARG A 65 18.91 3.02 5.72
C ARG A 65 17.93 2.33 4.77
N GLN A 66 18.14 1.04 4.51
CA GLN A 66 17.27 0.27 3.61
C GLN A 66 15.82 0.23 4.09
N THR A 67 15.60 0.15 5.40
CA THR A 67 14.27 0.18 5.99
C THR A 67 13.56 1.50 5.71
N ARG A 68 14.27 2.63 5.83
CA ARG A 68 13.73 3.95 5.48
C ARG A 68 13.43 4.05 3.99
N ASP A 69 14.33 3.57 3.13
CA ASP A 69 14.13 3.58 1.68
C ASP A 69 12.83 2.82 1.30
N VAL A 70 12.58 1.65 1.91
CA VAL A 70 11.35 0.87 1.70
C VAL A 70 10.11 1.58 2.25
N ALA A 71 10.22 2.25 3.41
CA ALA A 71 9.12 3.01 3.98
C ALA A 71 8.70 4.18 3.07
N PHE A 72 9.66 4.91 2.50
CA PHE A 72 9.37 5.98 1.54
C PHE A 72 8.75 5.47 0.24
N GLN A 73 9.23 4.34 -0.30
CA GLN A 73 8.60 3.73 -1.47
C GLN A 73 7.16 3.29 -1.22
N ALA A 74 6.84 2.88 0.02
CA ALA A 74 5.48 2.57 0.42
C ALA A 74 4.59 3.83 0.50
N GLU A 75 5.13 4.93 1.04
CA GLU A 75 4.46 6.24 1.08
C GLU A 75 4.16 6.73 -0.35
N ASP A 76 5.15 6.72 -1.25
CA ASP A 76 4.98 7.10 -2.66
C ASP A 76 3.89 6.27 -3.37
N ALA A 77 3.82 4.97 -3.09
CA ALA A 77 2.81 4.08 -3.68
C ALA A 77 1.39 4.39 -3.16
N LEU A 78 1.26 4.73 -1.88
CA LEU A 78 0.00 5.16 -1.28
C LEU A 78 -0.45 6.50 -1.85
N ASP A 79 0.46 7.47 -1.95
CA ASP A 79 0.19 8.79 -2.51
C ASP A 79 -0.26 8.71 -3.98
N TYR A 80 0.41 7.88 -4.79
CA TYR A 80 0.00 7.61 -6.16
C TYR A 80 -1.42 7.03 -6.24
N TYR A 81 -1.75 6.04 -5.41
CA TYR A 81 -3.09 5.45 -5.36
C TYR A 81 -4.15 6.49 -4.99
N PHE A 82 -3.89 7.34 -3.99
CA PHE A 82 -4.82 8.39 -3.59
C PHE A 82 -5.02 9.45 -4.69
N TYR A 83 -3.95 9.83 -5.38
CA TYR A 83 -4.03 10.80 -6.48
C TYR A 83 -4.90 10.27 -7.63
N GLU A 84 -4.64 9.04 -8.08
CA GLU A 84 -5.31 8.45 -9.24
C GLU A 84 -6.79 8.12 -8.95
N VAL A 85 -7.10 7.65 -7.73
CA VAL A 85 -8.46 7.17 -7.39
C VAL A 85 -9.36 8.29 -6.88
N ARG A 86 -8.83 9.31 -6.20
CA ARG A 86 -9.64 10.32 -5.49
C ARG A 86 -9.64 11.72 -6.12
N GLY A 87 -8.76 11.97 -7.10
CA GLY A 87 -8.66 13.24 -7.82
C GLY A 87 -8.06 14.40 -7.00
N PRO A 88 -7.57 15.47 -7.66
CA PRO A 88 -6.84 16.57 -7.02
C PRO A 88 -7.79 17.47 -6.22
N GLY A 89 -8.00 17.14 -4.94
CA GLY A 89 -8.81 17.96 -4.04
C GLY A 89 -8.93 17.45 -2.60
N SER A 90 -8.25 16.36 -2.24
CA SER A 90 -8.22 15.85 -0.87
C SER A 90 -6.88 16.23 -0.24
N ASP A 91 -6.84 17.32 0.53
CA ASP A 91 -5.69 17.69 1.34
C ASP A 91 -5.29 16.51 2.25
N TYR A 92 -4.17 15.85 1.96
CA TYR A 92 -3.56 14.85 2.83
C TYR A 92 -2.13 15.25 3.14
N VAL A 93 -1.88 15.55 4.42
CA VAL A 93 -0.56 15.67 5.00
C VAL A 93 -0.14 14.27 5.43
N LEU A 94 0.27 13.44 4.48
CA LEU A 94 1.11 12.27 4.75
C LEU A 94 2.53 12.70 4.42
N GLY A 95 3.15 13.35 5.40
CA GLY A 95 4.59 13.52 5.43
C GLY A 95 5.07 12.76 6.65
N ILE A 96 5.79 11.66 6.46
CA ILE A 96 6.59 11.03 7.51
C ILE A 96 7.90 11.84 7.77
N CYS A 97 7.99 13.08 7.25
CA CYS A 97 9.06 14.03 7.55
C CYS A 97 8.86 14.77 8.87
#